data_AF-A0A3D4JXZ0-F1
#
_entry.id   AF-A0A3D4JXZ0-F1
#
_cell.length_a   1.000
_cell.length_b   1.000
_cell.length_c   1.000
_cell.angle_alpha   90.00
_cell.angle_beta   90.00
_cell.angle_gamma   90.00
#
_symmetry.space_group_name_H-M   'P 1'
#
loop_
_entity.id
_entity.type
_entity.pdbx_description
1 polymer ?
#
loop_
_entity_poly.entity_id
_entity_poly.type
_entity_poly.pdbx_seq_one_letter_code
_entity_poly.pdbx_strand_id
1 'polypeptide(L)' 'GKSFNEEFLNVHGGKFQDASVFYNSVSEINEENLKRTLKKSETIQWDYKNIVKRKGELILIQK' A
#
# COMPACT_ATOMS: atom_id res chain seq x y z
N GLY A 1 1.22 -2.08 -6.80
CA GLY A 1 1.32 -1.41 -5.50
C GLY A 1 1.94 -2.35 -4.51
N LYS A 2 3.19 -2.76 -4.76
CA LYS A 2 3.88 -3.73 -3.91
C LYS A 2 4.66 -2.95 -2.87
N SER A 3 4.09 -2.89 -1.67
CA SER A 3 4.76 -2.47 -0.45
C SER A 3 4.95 -0.96 -0.27
N PHE A 4 4.38 -0.46 0.82
CA PHE A 4 4.73 0.84 1.41
C PHE A 4 6.08 0.79 2.17
N ASN A 5 6.87 -0.27 1.96
CA ASN A 5 8.09 -0.59 2.70
C ASN A 5 7.85 -0.62 4.23
N GLU A 6 6.68 -1.10 4.64
CA GLU A 6 6.29 -1.27 6.05
C GLU A 6 6.24 -2.77 6.36
N GLU A 7 7.02 -3.22 7.34
CA GLU A 7 7.11 -4.64 7.70
C GLU A 7 5.81 -5.21 8.26
N PHE A 8 4.97 -4.36 8.89
CA PHE A 8 3.70 -4.80 9.47
C PHE A 8 2.56 -4.92 8.45
N LEU A 9 2.71 -4.40 7.24
CA LEU A 9 1.76 -4.54 6.13
C LEU A 9 2.14 -5.75 5.25
N ASN A 10 2.41 -6.87 5.92
CA ASN A 10 2.93 -8.09 5.31
C ASN A 10 1.82 -9.06 4.86
N VAL A 11 0.55 -8.72 5.08
CA VAL A 11 -0.55 -9.53 4.58
C VAL A 11 -0.80 -9.14 3.13
N HIS A 12 -0.49 -10.08 2.24
CA HIS A 12 -0.73 -9.95 0.81
C HIS A 12 -1.95 -10.79 0.43
N GLY A 13 -2.95 -10.14 -0.16
CA GLY A 13 -4.17 -10.74 -0.69
C GLY A 13 -3.92 -11.48 -2.00
N GLY A 14 -4.76 -12.49 -2.25
CA GLY A 14 -4.58 -13.45 -3.34
C GLY A 14 -4.54 -12.85 -4.75
N LYS A 15 -5.68 -12.45 -5.30
CA LYS A 15 -5.78 -11.99 -6.70
C LYS A 15 -5.28 -10.56 -6.91
N PHE A 16 -5.29 -9.74 -5.86
CA PHE A 16 -4.95 -8.33 -5.92
C PHE A 16 -3.71 -8.05 -5.07
N GLN A 17 -2.78 -7.26 -5.60
CA GLN A 17 -1.59 -6.85 -4.87
C GLN A 17 -1.95 -5.70 -3.92
N ASP A 18 -2.27 -6.03 -2.68
CA ASP A 18 -2.51 -5.11 -1.57
C ASP A 18 -1.43 -5.25 -0.48
N ALA A 19 -1.43 -4.29 0.44
CA ALA A 19 -0.57 -4.24 1.61
C ALA A 19 -1.49 -4.09 2.81
N SER A 20 -1.76 -5.21 3.48
CA SER A 20 -2.84 -5.35 4.45
C SER A 20 -2.27 -5.81 5.80
N VAL A 21 -3.03 -5.55 6.86
CA VAL A 21 -2.76 -6.05 8.21
C VAL A 21 -4.12 -6.33 8.87
N PHE A 22 -4.22 -7.46 9.58
CA PHE A 22 -5.42 -7.84 10.32
C PHE A 22 -5.15 -7.71 11.81
N TYR A 23 -6.12 -7.15 12.53
CA TYR A 23 -6.10 -7.01 13.99
C TYR A 23 -7.27 -7.79 14.58
N ASN A 24 -7.05 -8.47 15.69
CA ASN A 24 -8.10 -9.21 16.40
C ASN A 24 -8.85 -8.33 17.41
N SER A 25 -8.22 -7.24 17.85
CA SER A 25 -8.78 -6.27 18.80
C SER A 25 -8.38 -4.84 18.45
N VAL A 26 -9.22 -3.88 18.80
CA VAL A 26 -8.95 -2.43 18.63
C VAL A 26 -7.69 -2.00 19.37
N SER A 27 -7.35 -2.66 20.49
CA SER A 27 -6.16 -2.37 21.29
C SER A 27 -4.84 -2.70 20.58
N GLU A 28 -4.87 -3.52 19.52
CA GLU A 28 -3.68 -3.87 18.74
C GLU A 28 -3.35 -2.80 17.67
N ILE A 29 -4.29 -1.88 17.42
CA ILE A 29 -4.13 -0.81 16.43
C ILE A 29 -3.20 0.26 17.00
N ASN A 30 -2.04 0.44 16.36
CA ASN A 30 -1.13 1.53 16.66
C ASN A 30 -1.50 2.76 15.81
N GLU A 31 -1.96 3.83 16.44
CA GLU A 31 -2.35 5.09 15.76
C GLU A 31 -1.21 5.73 14.96
N GLU A 32 0.03 5.65 15.45
CA GLU A 32 1.19 6.25 14.78
C GLU A 32 1.47 5.53 13.46
N ASN A 33 1.44 4.19 13.49
CA ASN A 33 1.58 3.36 12.29
C ASN A 33 0.44 3.61 11.30
N LEU A 34 -0.80 3.79 11.79
CA LEU A 34 -1.95 4.11 10.96
C LEU A 34 -1.79 5.46 10.26
N LYS A 35 -1.46 6.52 11.01
CA LYS A 35 -1.22 7.87 10.47
C LYS A 35 -0.08 7.86 9.44
N ARG A 36 1.02 7.16 9.72
CA ARG A 36 2.15 7.00 8.79
C ARG A 36 1.73 6.31 7.49
N THR A 37 0.94 5.25 7.60
CA THR A 37 0.44 4.48 6.44
C THR A 37 -0.49 5.29 5.56
N LEU A 38 -1.39 6.06 6.15
CA LEU A 38 -2.28 6.96 5.40
C LEU A 38 -1.47 8.02 4.64
N LYS A 39 -0.48 8.63 5.29
CA LYS A 39 0.41 9.61 4.65
C LYS A 39 1.22 9.00 3.51
N LYS A 40 1.75 7.80 3.71
CA LYS A 40 2.44 7.03 2.66
C LYS A 40 1.48 6.69 1.51
N SER A 41 0.23 6.35 1.79
CA SER A 41 -0.78 6.08 0.76
C SER A 41 -1.06 7.31 -0.09
N GLU A 42 -1.08 8.51 0.49
CA GLU A 42 -1.23 9.75 -0.27
C GLU A 42 0.01 10.09 -1.11
N THR A 43 1.20 9.82 -0.58
CA THR A 43 2.48 10.18 -1.23
C THR A 43 2.90 9.17 -2.30
N ILE A 44 2.64 7.88 -2.04
CA ILE A 44 3.02 6.75 -2.90
C ILE A 44 1.78 6.38 -3.72
N GLN A 45 1.57 7.14 -4.79
CA GLN A 45 0.51 6.88 -5.75
C GLN A 45 1.08 6.20 -6.98
N TRP A 46 0.42 5.15 -7.45
CA TRP A 46 0.87 4.38 -8.61
C TRP A 46 0.03 4.71 -9.84
N ASP A 47 0.67 4.88 -10.99
CA ASP A 47 -0.01 5.16 -12.25
C ASP A 47 -0.60 3.88 -12.88
N TYR A 48 -1.67 3.38 -12.27
CA TYR A 48 -2.44 2.26 -12.83
C TYR A 48 -3.15 2.63 -14.14
N LYS A 49 -3.41 3.92 -14.41
CA LYS A 49 -4.10 4.36 -15.63
C LYS A 49 -3.31 4.02 -16.89
N ASN A 50 -1.98 4.15 -16.84
CA ASN A 50 -1.11 3.89 -18.00
C ASN A 50 -0.35 2.56 -17.93
N ILE A 51 -0.66 1.68 -16.96
CA ILE A 51 0.03 0.39 -16.78
C ILE A 51 0.03 -0.49 -18.04
N VAL A 52 -1.10 -0.50 -18.79
CA VAL A 52 -1.23 -1.27 -20.03
C VAL A 52 -0.29 -0.73 -21.11
N LYS A 53 -0.15 0.59 -21.21
CA LYS A 53 0.76 1.25 -22.16
C LYS A 53 2.23 0.95 -21.85
N ARG A 54 2.55 0.76 -20.56
CA ARG A 54 3.89 0.42 -20.08
C ARG A 54 4.13 -1.09 -19.96
N LYS A 55 3.31 -1.91 -20.61
CA LYS A 55 3.44 -3.38 -20.63
C LYS A 55 3.54 -4.00 -19.23
N GLY A 56 2.80 -3.45 -18.26
CA GLY A 56 2.77 -3.97 -16.88
C GLY A 56 3.72 -3.27 -15.91
N GLU A 57 4.53 -2.30 -16.36
CA GLU A 57 5.40 -1.54 -15.47
C GLU A 57 4.61 -0.49 -14.66
N LEU A 58 4.74 -0.60 -13.34
CA LEU A 58 4.16 0.32 -12.36
C LEU A 58 5.16 1.42 -12.05
N ILE A 59 4.77 2.67 -12.30
CA ILE A 59 5.57 3.84 -11.91
C ILE A 59 4.82 4.66 -10.87
N LEU A 60 5.58 5.34 -10.01
CA LEU A 60 5.01 6.29 -9.06
C LEU A 60 4.58 7.55 -9.81
N ILE A 61 3.41 8.06 -9.46
CA ILE A 61 2.96 9.40 -9.84
C ILE A 61 3.79 10.36 -8.99
N GLN A 62 4.73 11.04 -9.64
CA GLN A 62 5.36 12.21 -9.05
C GLN A 62 4.38 13.37 -9.18
N LYS A 63 3.92 13.91 -8.05
CA LYS A 63 3.16 15.17 -8.02
C LYS A 63 4.11 16.36 -8.17
#